data_AF-A0AAV2BW74-F1
#
_entry.id   AF-A0AAV2BW74-F1
#
_cell.length_a   1.000
_cell.length_b   1.000
_cell.length_c   1.000
_cell.angle_alpha   90.00
_cell.angle_beta   90.00
_cell.angle_gamma   90.00
#
_symmetry.space_group_name_H-M   'P 1'
#
loop_
_entity.id
_entity.type
_entity.pdbx_description
1 polymer ?
#
loop_
_entity_poly.entity_id
_entity_poly.type
_entity_poly.pdbx_seq_one_letter_code
_entity_poly.pdbx_strand_id
1 'polypeptide(L)'
;MDVCSRESFSSSAWQATSPGISKNLRRAFQLTTTDVGMMCHQQVPKKLTTEAVYMTFVLLTFAALTLIGSLIDAYENFRKVPAKKKLSDAPKKRPLIGVQCSESEIVLTKMSVWMKNCKPFLRCFSVLRNGKKLFSTVSNENHRSCLDGIRAIGFILVVLGHIFEFYVVFMKNDEEGLLESLNINAFAKGILAVDAFFVLSGFLNGYSVSCQYDENNGKISWLSYPLRRFIKMTPTQLIVLGFYTTLFSYLGSGPLWPNYDTNPVCKENWIWNLLYLNNFLPHEQQCMVINWNLACIMQMHIISPLFLIPLIRRPKIGYTLTIIAILSSCLASFVLIIQNNLINNIKLVVTDSPALVELLNHCGHISI
;
A
#
# COMPACT_ATOMS: atom_id res chain seq x y z
N MET A 1 29.14 -23.60 -27.45
CA MET A 1 28.56 -22.51 -26.64
C MET A 1 27.55 -21.84 -27.54
N ASP A 2 26.34 -22.38 -27.55
CA ASP A 2 25.31 -21.93 -28.48
C ASP A 2 24.87 -20.52 -28.10
N VAL A 3 25.00 -19.62 -29.08
CA VAL A 3 24.59 -18.22 -28.98
C VAL A 3 23.07 -18.23 -28.94
N CYS A 4 22.48 -17.87 -27.79
CA CYS A 4 21.04 -17.63 -27.69
C CYS A 4 20.60 -16.70 -28.82
N SER A 5 19.58 -17.13 -29.58
CA SER A 5 18.98 -16.34 -30.65
C SER A 5 18.54 -14.98 -30.09
N ARG A 6 18.96 -13.91 -30.77
CA ARG A 6 18.66 -12.51 -30.41
C ARG A 6 17.20 -12.11 -30.67
N GLU A 7 16.30 -13.06 -30.89
CA GLU A 7 14.91 -12.78 -31.22
C GLU A 7 14.01 -12.79 -29.98
N SER A 8 13.74 -11.55 -29.53
CA SER A 8 12.50 -11.05 -28.93
C SER A 8 12.04 -11.58 -27.56
N PHE A 9 12.70 -11.13 -26.50
CA PHE A 9 12.08 -10.91 -25.19
C PHE A 9 12.51 -9.55 -24.56
N SER A 10 12.99 -8.63 -25.39
CA SER A 10 13.39 -7.29 -24.95
C SER A 10 12.18 -6.40 -24.68
N SER A 11 12.22 -5.70 -23.54
CA SER A 11 11.40 -4.53 -23.17
C SER A 11 9.87 -4.60 -23.31
N SER A 12 9.24 -5.77 -23.24
CA SER A 12 7.83 -5.90 -23.58
C SER A 12 6.89 -5.71 -22.38
N ALA A 13 5.80 -4.96 -22.60
CA ALA A 13 4.81 -4.58 -21.58
C ALA A 13 4.15 -5.77 -20.87
N TRP A 14 4.27 -6.99 -21.41
CA TRP A 14 3.72 -8.17 -20.76
C TRP A 14 4.37 -8.47 -19.40
N GLN A 15 5.66 -8.14 -19.17
CA GLN A 15 6.30 -8.30 -17.86
C GLN A 15 5.77 -7.31 -16.81
N ALA A 16 5.07 -6.26 -17.25
CA ALA A 16 4.54 -5.24 -16.37
C ALA A 16 3.17 -5.62 -15.79
N THR A 17 2.51 -6.67 -16.30
CA THR A 17 1.16 -7.07 -15.87
C THR A 17 1.05 -8.57 -15.59
N SER A 18 0.31 -8.93 -14.54
CA SER A 18 0.09 -10.34 -14.16
C SER A 18 -0.47 -11.21 -15.30
N PRO A 19 -1.49 -10.76 -16.07
CA PRO A 19 -1.98 -11.51 -17.24
C PRO A 19 -0.95 -11.65 -18.37
N GLY A 20 -0.10 -10.63 -18.55
CA GLY A 20 0.98 -10.66 -19.54
C GLY A 20 2.03 -11.70 -19.20
N ILE A 21 2.40 -11.81 -17.92
CA ILE A 21 3.35 -12.83 -17.44
C ILE A 21 2.76 -14.23 -17.55
N SER A 22 1.51 -14.45 -17.10
CA SER A 22 0.89 -15.78 -17.12
C SER A 22 0.70 -16.35 -18.54
N LYS A 23 0.26 -15.53 -19.49
CA LYS A 23 0.04 -15.94 -20.89
C LYS A 23 1.35 -16.31 -21.58
N ASN A 24 2.41 -15.53 -21.37
CA ASN A 24 3.70 -15.77 -22.01
C ASN A 24 4.50 -16.88 -21.33
N LEU A 25 4.40 -17.05 -20.01
CA LEU A 25 4.97 -18.21 -19.34
C LEU A 25 4.31 -19.50 -19.80
N ARG A 26 2.97 -19.56 -19.88
CA ARG A 26 2.27 -20.73 -20.42
C ARG A 26 2.77 -21.07 -21.83
N ARG A 27 2.95 -20.05 -22.68
CA ARG A 27 3.49 -20.23 -24.04
C ARG A 27 4.95 -20.68 -24.03
N ALA A 28 5.77 -20.14 -23.14
CA ALA A 28 7.18 -20.53 -23.01
C ALA A 28 7.31 -21.97 -22.49
N PHE A 29 6.50 -22.37 -21.51
CA PHE A 29 6.43 -23.75 -21.02
C PHE A 29 6.01 -24.74 -22.11
N GLN A 30 5.01 -24.37 -22.93
CA GLN A 30 4.58 -25.16 -24.09
C GLN A 30 5.66 -25.30 -25.18
N LEU A 31 6.58 -24.33 -25.28
CA LEU A 31 7.71 -24.39 -26.22
C LEU A 31 8.91 -25.16 -25.64
N THR A 32 9.12 -25.14 -24.32
CA THR A 32 10.19 -25.90 -23.65
C THR A 32 9.89 -27.40 -23.55
N THR A 33 8.63 -27.83 -23.69
CA THR A 33 8.29 -29.27 -23.82
C THR A 33 8.81 -29.88 -25.13
N THR A 34 9.24 -29.05 -26.11
CA THR A 34 9.81 -29.51 -27.39
C THR A 34 11.31 -29.29 -27.53
N ASP A 35 11.94 -28.43 -26.71
CA ASP A 35 13.39 -28.20 -26.72
C ASP A 35 13.90 -27.88 -25.30
N VAL A 36 14.87 -28.66 -24.82
CA VAL A 36 15.47 -28.60 -23.46
C VAL A 36 16.45 -27.41 -23.31
N GLY A 37 16.13 -26.28 -23.93
CA GLY A 37 16.82 -25.02 -23.69
C GLY A 37 16.28 -24.37 -22.43
N MET A 38 16.94 -24.60 -21.28
CA MET A 38 16.76 -23.76 -20.08
C MET A 38 16.69 -22.28 -20.51
N MET A 39 15.81 -21.49 -19.89
CA MET A 39 15.73 -20.04 -20.07
C MET A 39 17.05 -19.37 -19.62
N CYS A 40 18.10 -19.54 -20.41
CA CYS A 40 19.40 -18.91 -20.22
C CYS A 40 19.31 -17.48 -20.73
N HIS A 41 18.61 -16.64 -19.98
CA HIS A 41 18.70 -15.21 -20.23
C HIS A 41 19.87 -14.63 -19.44
N GLN A 42 20.97 -14.33 -20.12
CA GLN A 42 22.00 -13.50 -19.57
C GLN A 42 21.48 -12.05 -19.53
N GLN A 43 21.12 -11.57 -18.33
CA GLN A 43 20.69 -10.19 -18.15
C GLN A 43 21.88 -9.26 -18.45
N VAL A 44 21.72 -8.40 -19.46
CA VAL A 44 22.67 -7.33 -19.73
C VAL A 44 22.58 -6.31 -18.59
N PRO A 45 23.70 -5.82 -18.04
CA PRO A 45 23.66 -4.80 -17.00
C PRO A 45 22.87 -3.57 -17.47
N LYS A 46 21.80 -3.25 -16.74
CA LYS A 46 20.93 -2.11 -17.05
C LYS A 46 21.65 -0.80 -16.74
N LYS A 47 21.58 0.14 -17.68
CA LYS A 47 22.05 1.51 -17.44
C LYS A 47 20.96 2.26 -16.69
N LEU A 48 21.36 3.02 -15.66
CA LEU A 48 20.42 3.78 -14.86
C LEU A 48 19.78 4.89 -15.72
N THR A 49 18.45 4.87 -15.84
CA THR A 49 17.71 5.91 -16.57
C THR A 49 17.68 7.23 -15.83
N THR A 50 17.47 8.34 -16.54
CA THR A 50 17.34 9.67 -15.92
C THR A 50 16.21 9.70 -14.89
N GLU A 51 15.08 9.05 -15.18
CA GLU A 51 13.93 8.92 -14.27
C GLU A 51 14.32 8.20 -12.96
N ALA A 52 15.10 7.12 -13.06
CA ALA A 52 15.62 6.39 -11.91
C ALA A 52 16.58 7.26 -11.08
N VAL A 53 17.48 8.01 -11.73
CA VAL A 53 18.38 8.96 -11.03
C VAL A 53 17.59 10.00 -10.24
N TYR A 54 16.55 10.59 -10.82
CA TYR A 54 15.68 11.53 -10.11
C TYR A 54 15.00 10.88 -8.90
N MET A 55 14.47 9.67 -9.06
CA MET A 55 13.82 8.98 -7.96
C MET A 55 14.81 8.62 -6.84
N THR A 56 16.04 8.23 -7.18
CA THR A 56 17.11 8.02 -6.20
C THR A 56 17.40 9.31 -5.43
N PHE A 57 17.50 10.47 -6.10
CA PHE A 57 17.70 11.75 -5.43
C PHE A 57 16.56 12.11 -4.48
N VAL A 58 15.31 11.84 -4.87
CA VAL A 58 14.14 12.02 -3.99
C VAL A 58 14.26 11.15 -2.74
N LEU A 59 14.56 9.85 -2.89
CA LEU A 59 14.72 8.94 -1.75
C LEU A 59 15.89 9.34 -0.84
N LEU A 60 17.02 9.77 -1.42
CA LEU A 60 18.17 10.27 -0.67
C LEU A 60 17.84 11.56 0.08
N THR A 61 17.01 12.44 -0.49
CA THR A 61 16.55 13.66 0.19
C THR A 61 15.72 13.30 1.42
N PHE A 62 14.81 12.34 1.31
CA PHE A 62 14.04 11.83 2.47
C PHE A 62 14.96 11.18 3.51
N ALA A 63 15.95 10.40 3.09
CA ALA A 63 16.94 9.80 3.98
C ALA A 63 17.80 10.86 4.70
N ALA A 64 18.16 11.94 4.02
CA ALA A 64 18.87 13.06 4.63
C ALA A 64 17.99 13.80 5.65
N LEU A 65 16.72 14.06 5.33
CA LEU A 65 15.76 14.68 6.25
C LEU A 65 15.53 13.82 7.49
N THR A 66 15.43 12.50 7.35
CA THR A 66 15.26 11.57 8.49
C THR A 66 16.51 11.50 9.35
N LEU A 67 17.71 11.50 8.74
CA LEU A 67 18.97 11.56 9.46
C LEU A 67 19.09 12.87 10.25
N ILE A 68 18.89 14.02 9.60
CA ILE A 68 18.97 15.35 10.24
C ILE A 68 17.93 15.47 11.37
N GLY A 69 16.68 15.09 11.12
CA GLY A 69 15.61 15.13 12.13
C GLY A 69 15.93 14.25 13.34
N SER A 70 16.47 13.06 13.10
CA SER A 70 16.86 12.13 14.17
C SER A 70 18.08 12.63 14.96
N LEU A 71 19.07 13.23 14.30
CA LEU A 71 20.24 13.83 14.95
C LEU A 71 19.85 15.00 15.86
N ILE A 72 18.92 15.87 15.41
CA ILE A 72 18.42 16.98 16.24
C ILE A 72 17.74 16.44 17.50
N ASP A 73 16.86 15.45 17.37
CA ASP A 73 16.17 14.86 18.52
C ASP A 73 17.13 14.08 19.43
N ALA A 74 18.13 13.39 18.88
CA ALA A 74 19.19 12.73 19.64
C ALA A 74 19.98 13.75 20.47
N TYR A 75 20.47 14.81 19.82
CA TYR A 75 21.22 15.88 20.46
C TYR A 75 20.45 16.53 21.61
N GLU A 76 19.15 16.78 21.44
CA GLU A 76 18.32 17.32 22.51
C GLU A 76 18.11 16.34 23.67
N ASN A 77 17.91 15.06 23.37
CA ASN A 77 17.82 14.04 24.42
C ASN A 77 19.13 13.98 25.21
N PHE A 78 20.28 14.02 24.53
CA PHE A 78 21.60 14.07 25.16
C PHE A 78 21.82 15.35 25.97
N ARG A 79 21.27 16.52 25.58
CA ARG A 79 21.42 17.78 26.32
C ARG A 79 20.45 17.90 27.51
N LYS A 80 19.30 17.23 27.49
CA LYS A 80 18.35 17.19 28.61
C LYS A 80 18.85 16.33 29.78
N VAL A 81 19.59 15.26 29.50
CA VAL A 81 20.19 14.37 30.53
C VAL A 81 21.14 15.13 31.48
N PRO A 82 22.11 15.95 31.03
CA PRO A 82 22.99 16.72 31.91
C PRO A 82 22.30 17.92 32.57
N ALA A 83 21.23 18.48 32.00
CA ALA A 83 20.49 19.59 32.60
C ALA A 83 19.68 19.17 33.83
N LYS A 84 19.06 17.97 33.82
CA LYS A 84 18.42 17.39 35.01
C LYS A 84 19.42 17.08 36.13
N LYS A 85 20.66 16.74 35.77
CA LYS A 85 21.75 16.46 36.74
C LYS A 85 22.41 17.73 37.29
N LYS A 86 22.42 18.85 36.54
CA LYS A 86 23.00 20.13 37.00
C LYS A 86 22.04 21.00 37.82
N LEU A 87 20.72 20.85 37.67
CA LEU A 87 19.74 21.64 38.42
C LEU A 87 19.55 21.14 39.86
N SER A 88 19.96 19.92 40.19
CA SER A 88 19.96 19.41 41.57
C SER A 88 21.11 19.96 42.43
N ASP A 89 22.20 20.46 41.83
CA ASP A 89 23.45 20.74 42.56
C ASP A 89 24.01 22.17 42.41
N ALA A 90 23.23 23.15 41.97
CA ALA A 90 23.73 24.52 41.77
C ALA A 90 23.17 25.55 42.78
N PRO A 91 24.01 26.22 43.60
CA PRO A 91 23.58 27.33 44.43
C PRO A 91 23.41 28.61 43.59
N LYS A 92 22.30 29.33 43.84
CA LYS A 92 21.93 30.59 43.15
C LYS A 92 23.02 31.67 43.32
N LYS A 93 23.59 32.18 42.22
CA LYS A 93 24.34 33.45 42.20
C LYS A 93 23.72 34.47 41.24
N ARG A 94 23.74 35.73 41.69
CA ARG A 94 23.16 36.96 41.08
C ARG A 94 23.84 37.34 39.75
N PRO A 95 23.17 38.11 38.86
CA PRO A 95 23.69 38.46 37.55
C PRO A 95 24.62 39.67 37.61
N LEU A 96 25.69 39.66 36.80
CA LEU A 96 26.50 40.82 36.46
C LEU A 96 26.29 41.14 34.97
N ILE A 97 26.09 42.43 34.71
CA ILE A 97 25.69 43.05 33.45
C ILE A 97 26.92 43.32 32.58
N GLY A 98 26.76 43.13 31.26
CA GLY A 98 27.49 43.88 30.23
C GLY A 98 28.57 43.11 29.48
N VAL A 99 28.22 42.51 28.33
CA VAL A 99 29.17 42.17 27.26
C VAL A 99 28.52 42.53 25.91
N GLN A 100 29.29 43.23 25.09
CA GLN A 100 28.93 43.74 23.77
C GLN A 100 28.90 42.59 22.74
N CYS A 101 27.85 42.49 21.91
CA CYS A 101 27.70 41.37 20.98
C CYS A 101 28.73 41.40 19.84
N SER A 102 29.51 40.32 19.71
CA SER A 102 30.47 40.15 18.60
C SER A 102 29.80 39.51 17.36
N GLU A 103 30.42 39.66 16.19
CA GLU A 103 29.98 39.10 14.89
C GLU A 103 29.69 37.58 14.93
N SER A 104 30.35 36.85 15.84
CA SER A 104 30.10 35.43 16.11
C SER A 104 28.73 35.16 16.73
N GLU A 105 28.20 36.07 17.54
CA GLU A 105 26.85 35.99 18.10
C GLU A 105 25.79 36.30 17.05
N ILE A 106 26.09 37.09 16.02
CA ILE A 106 25.17 37.38 14.89
C ILE A 106 25.00 36.13 14.03
N VAL A 107 26.09 35.40 13.73
CA VAL A 107 26.02 34.11 13.02
C VAL A 107 25.32 33.04 13.87
N LEU A 108 25.62 32.97 15.18
CA LEU A 108 24.92 32.07 16.10
C LEU A 108 23.43 32.40 16.20
N THR A 109 23.06 33.69 16.22
CA THR A 109 21.65 34.11 16.29
C THR A 109 20.92 33.84 14.98
N LYS A 110 21.52 34.10 13.82
CA LYS A 110 20.91 33.76 12.50
C LYS A 110 20.71 32.26 12.34
N MET A 111 21.72 31.46 12.73
CA MET A 111 21.63 30.00 12.76
C MET A 111 20.59 29.50 13.79
N SER A 112 20.42 30.21 14.92
CA SER A 112 19.40 29.91 15.93
C SER A 112 17.97 30.20 15.47
N VAL A 113 17.75 31.25 14.66
CA VAL A 113 16.42 31.62 14.12
C VAL A 113 16.01 30.63 13.03
N TRP A 114 16.93 30.28 12.12
CA TRP A 114 16.69 29.26 11.10
C TRP A 114 16.40 27.89 11.73
N MET A 115 17.19 27.47 12.73
CA MET A 115 16.90 26.26 13.50
C MET A 115 15.54 26.32 14.18
N LYS A 116 15.11 27.45 14.77
CA LYS A 116 13.79 27.55 15.42
C LYS A 116 12.63 27.30 14.46
N ASN A 117 12.71 27.82 13.23
CA ASN A 117 11.63 27.72 12.25
C ASN A 117 11.63 26.37 11.49
N CYS A 118 12.80 25.82 11.16
CA CYS A 118 12.90 24.54 10.47
C CYS A 118 12.77 23.33 11.41
N LYS A 119 13.00 23.51 12.72
CA LYS A 119 12.93 22.42 13.71
C LYS A 119 11.58 21.72 13.82
N PRO A 120 10.42 22.40 13.85
CA PRO A 120 9.12 21.72 13.85
C PRO A 120 8.97 20.80 12.63
N PHE A 121 9.40 21.26 11.46
CA PHE A 121 9.38 20.48 10.22
C PHE A 121 10.34 19.29 10.27
N LEU A 122 11.62 19.51 10.63
CA LEU A 122 12.63 18.44 10.70
C LEU A 122 12.28 17.38 11.75
N ARG A 123 11.63 17.77 12.85
CA ARG A 123 11.10 16.84 13.85
C ARG A 123 10.05 15.89 13.30
N CYS A 124 9.33 16.25 12.24
CA CYS A 124 8.39 15.35 11.57
C CYS A 124 9.09 14.14 10.95
N PHE A 125 10.39 14.25 10.61
CA PHE A 125 11.18 13.18 10.01
C PHE A 125 12.02 12.37 11.02
N SER A 126 11.97 12.73 12.30
CA SER A 126 12.74 12.05 13.34
C SER A 126 12.27 10.61 13.55
N VAL A 127 13.12 9.64 13.20
CA VAL A 127 12.87 8.21 13.39
C VAL A 127 12.83 7.87 14.88
N LEU A 128 13.65 8.53 15.70
CA LEU A 128 13.67 8.29 17.15
C LEU A 128 12.34 8.65 17.82
N ARG A 129 11.75 9.78 17.43
CA ARG A 129 10.47 10.25 17.99
C ARG A 129 9.29 9.50 17.40
N ASN A 130 9.24 9.35 16.08
CA ASN A 130 8.15 8.65 15.41
C ASN A 130 8.18 7.16 15.72
N GLY A 131 9.36 6.54 15.80
CA GLY A 131 9.54 5.15 16.20
C GLY A 131 9.07 4.89 17.63
N LYS A 132 9.41 5.75 18.59
CA LYS A 132 8.87 5.64 19.97
C LYS A 132 7.34 5.70 20.02
N LYS A 133 6.72 6.50 19.16
CA LYS A 133 5.25 6.55 19.04
C LYS A 133 4.70 5.31 18.35
N LEU A 134 5.34 4.87 17.27
CA LEU A 134 4.93 3.71 16.46
C LEU A 134 4.97 2.41 17.28
N PHE A 135 6.01 2.22 18.09
CA PHE A 135 6.18 1.06 18.96
C PHE A 135 5.60 1.28 20.36
N SER A 136 4.85 2.36 20.58
CA SER A 136 4.18 2.58 21.86
C SER A 136 2.99 1.64 21.97
N THR A 137 2.94 0.84 23.04
CA THR A 137 1.80 -0.02 23.39
C THR A 137 0.81 0.66 24.34
N VAL A 138 1.06 1.94 24.68
CA VAL A 138 0.21 2.71 25.59
C VAL A 138 -1.03 3.17 24.82
N SER A 139 -2.17 2.55 25.11
CA SER A 139 -3.47 2.95 24.57
C SER A 139 -3.96 4.20 25.29
N ASN A 140 -4.35 5.24 24.54
CA ASN A 140 -5.20 6.30 25.09
C ASN A 140 -6.63 5.75 25.28
N GLU A 141 -7.40 6.25 26.24
CA GLU A 141 -8.76 5.75 26.53
C GLU A 141 -9.74 5.82 25.34
N ASN A 142 -9.47 6.71 24.38
CA ASN A 142 -10.23 6.88 23.14
C ASN A 142 -9.75 5.98 21.98
N HIS A 143 -8.69 5.19 22.17
CA HIS A 143 -8.14 4.32 21.14
C HIS A 143 -8.77 2.92 21.23
N ARG A 144 -9.27 2.41 20.11
CA ARG A 144 -10.00 1.13 20.05
C ARG A 144 -9.07 0.02 19.56
N SER A 145 -8.12 -0.37 20.42
CA SER A 145 -7.03 -1.30 20.09
C SER A 145 -7.48 -2.63 19.47
N CYS A 146 -8.68 -3.12 19.80
CA CYS A 146 -9.27 -4.31 19.16
C CYS A 146 -9.44 -4.15 17.64
N LEU A 147 -9.93 -2.99 17.19
CA LEU A 147 -10.15 -2.72 15.77
C LEU A 147 -8.83 -2.61 15.01
N ASP A 148 -7.80 -2.07 15.65
CA ASP A 148 -6.45 -2.04 15.09
C ASP A 148 -5.83 -3.44 15.00
N GLY A 149 -6.11 -4.32 15.97
CA GLY A 149 -5.76 -5.75 15.90
C GLY A 149 -6.43 -6.47 14.74
N ILE A 150 -7.74 -6.28 14.54
CA ILE A 150 -8.48 -6.86 13.40
C ILE A 150 -7.91 -6.34 12.07
N ARG A 151 -7.57 -5.05 11.98
CA ARG A 151 -6.90 -4.49 10.79
C ARG A 151 -5.56 -5.12 10.51
N ALA A 152 -4.74 -5.35 11.54
CA ALA A 152 -3.44 -5.98 11.40
C ALA A 152 -3.57 -7.42 10.87
N ILE A 153 -4.49 -8.21 11.45
CA ILE A 153 -4.77 -9.57 10.98
C ILE A 153 -5.29 -9.56 9.54
N GLY A 154 -6.25 -8.68 9.23
CA GLY A 154 -6.79 -8.53 7.88
C GLY A 154 -5.70 -8.20 6.85
N PHE A 155 -4.80 -7.26 7.19
CA PHE A 155 -3.68 -6.92 6.31
C PHE A 155 -2.74 -8.11 6.07
N ILE A 156 -2.41 -8.88 7.12
CA ILE A 156 -1.61 -10.10 6.98
C ILE A 156 -2.28 -11.12 6.04
N LEU A 157 -3.59 -11.34 6.19
CA LEU A 157 -4.34 -12.25 5.33
C LEU A 157 -4.35 -11.80 3.86
N VAL A 158 -4.47 -10.49 3.60
CA VAL A 158 -4.38 -9.94 2.23
C VAL A 158 -2.99 -10.13 1.63
N VAL A 159 -1.94 -9.86 2.41
CA VAL A 159 -0.55 -10.08 1.96
C VAL A 159 -0.31 -11.55 1.65
N LEU A 160 -0.74 -12.46 2.54
CA LEU A 160 -0.64 -13.90 2.29
C LEU A 160 -1.44 -14.30 1.05
N GLY A 161 -2.67 -13.81 0.91
CA GLY A 161 -3.51 -14.05 -0.27
C GLY A 161 -2.80 -13.70 -1.58
N HIS A 162 -2.15 -12.54 -1.65
CA HIS A 162 -1.35 -12.17 -2.81
C HIS A 162 -0.11 -13.06 -2.98
N ILE A 163 0.63 -13.37 -1.91
CA ILE A 163 1.79 -14.28 -2.02
C ILE A 163 1.36 -15.62 -2.64
N PHE A 164 0.24 -16.18 -2.19
CA PHE A 164 -0.31 -17.43 -2.73
C PHE A 164 -0.84 -17.27 -4.15
N GLU A 165 -1.49 -16.15 -4.48
CA GLU A 165 -1.92 -15.83 -5.85
C GLU A 165 -0.72 -15.87 -6.82
N PHE A 166 0.36 -15.15 -6.49
CA PHE A 166 1.59 -15.14 -7.28
C PHE A 166 2.20 -16.55 -7.33
N TYR A 167 2.23 -17.28 -6.22
CA TYR A 167 2.74 -18.66 -6.21
C TYR A 167 1.98 -19.58 -7.18
N VAL A 168 0.64 -19.58 -7.12
CA VAL A 168 -0.22 -20.41 -7.99
C VAL A 168 -0.05 -20.04 -9.47
N VAL A 169 0.06 -18.75 -9.80
CA VAL A 169 0.20 -18.30 -11.19
C VAL A 169 1.59 -18.61 -11.76
N PHE A 170 2.65 -18.60 -10.94
CA PHE A 170 4.04 -18.63 -11.43
C PHE A 170 4.83 -19.92 -11.17
N MET A 171 4.45 -20.76 -10.20
CA MET A 171 5.27 -21.87 -9.71
C MET A 171 4.58 -23.24 -9.78
N LYS A 172 3.63 -23.46 -10.70
CA LYS A 172 2.94 -24.76 -10.82
C LYS A 172 3.89 -25.87 -11.33
N ASN A 173 4.67 -26.45 -10.42
CA ASN A 173 5.24 -27.79 -10.54
C ASN A 173 4.24 -28.76 -9.89
N ASP A 174 3.91 -29.82 -10.60
CA ASP A 174 2.72 -30.68 -10.39
C ASP A 174 2.85 -31.70 -9.24
N GLU A 175 3.79 -31.51 -8.30
CA GLU A 175 4.04 -32.46 -7.22
C GLU A 175 3.82 -31.79 -5.85
N GLU A 176 2.65 -32.07 -5.26
CA GLU A 176 2.33 -32.19 -3.81
C GLU A 176 0.96 -31.60 -3.45
N GLY A 177 -0.06 -32.47 -3.33
CA GLY A 177 -1.45 -32.11 -3.03
C GLY A 177 -1.71 -31.43 -1.67
N LEU A 178 -0.73 -31.45 -0.75
CA LEU A 178 -0.85 -30.72 0.54
C LEU A 178 -0.61 -29.21 0.37
N LEU A 179 0.38 -28.83 -0.44
CA LEU A 179 0.61 -27.42 -0.78
C LEU A 179 -0.55 -26.88 -1.60
N GLU A 180 -1.09 -27.67 -2.53
CA GLU A 180 -2.20 -27.25 -3.38
C GLU A 180 -3.48 -26.94 -2.58
N SER A 181 -3.83 -27.79 -1.60
CA SER A 181 -4.98 -27.56 -0.72
C SER A 181 -4.81 -26.38 0.24
N LEU A 182 -3.60 -26.12 0.76
CA LEU A 182 -3.30 -24.93 1.55
C LEU A 182 -3.33 -23.66 0.70
N ASN A 183 -2.86 -23.72 -0.56
CA ASN A 183 -2.79 -22.60 -1.49
C ASN A 183 -4.19 -22.08 -1.86
N ILE A 184 -5.12 -22.97 -2.21
CA ILE A 184 -6.47 -22.57 -2.64
C ILE A 184 -7.28 -22.01 -1.46
N ASN A 185 -7.12 -22.63 -0.28
CA ASN A 185 -7.76 -22.15 0.94
C ASN A 185 -7.22 -20.77 1.39
N ALA A 186 -5.93 -20.52 1.27
CA ALA A 186 -5.34 -19.23 1.65
C ALA A 186 -5.70 -18.11 0.67
N PHE A 187 -5.72 -18.40 -0.64
CA PHE A 187 -6.16 -17.46 -1.66
C PHE A 187 -7.65 -17.06 -1.48
N ALA A 188 -8.53 -18.05 -1.31
CA ALA A 188 -9.95 -17.79 -1.06
C ALA A 188 -10.19 -16.99 0.23
N LYS A 189 -9.44 -17.29 1.30
CA LYS A 189 -9.47 -16.51 2.56
C LYS A 189 -8.94 -15.08 2.37
N GLY A 190 -7.92 -14.90 1.53
CA GLY A 190 -7.36 -13.59 1.21
C GLY A 190 -8.36 -12.67 0.51
N ILE A 191 -9.12 -13.19 -0.46
CA ILE A 191 -10.19 -12.43 -1.13
C ILE A 191 -11.26 -11.99 -0.14
N LEU A 192 -11.75 -12.92 0.70
CA LEU A 192 -12.76 -12.61 1.73
C LEU A 192 -12.24 -11.63 2.79
N ALA A 193 -10.94 -11.65 3.08
CA ALA A 193 -10.32 -10.69 4.01
C ALA A 193 -10.35 -9.25 3.48
N VAL A 194 -10.30 -9.05 2.16
CA VAL A 194 -10.43 -7.70 1.56
C VAL A 194 -11.83 -7.12 1.81
N ASP A 195 -12.88 -7.91 1.66
CA ASP A 195 -14.25 -7.47 1.92
C ASP A 195 -14.44 -7.06 3.38
N ALA A 196 -13.92 -7.87 4.31
CA ALA A 196 -13.92 -7.54 5.73
C ALA A 196 -13.17 -6.23 6.02
N PHE A 197 -12.05 -5.98 5.31
CA PHE A 197 -11.28 -4.75 5.45
C PHE A 197 -12.05 -3.51 4.95
N PHE A 198 -12.84 -3.65 3.87
CA PHE A 198 -13.72 -2.57 3.40
C PHE A 198 -14.84 -2.28 4.39
N VAL A 199 -15.51 -3.29 4.94
CA VAL A 199 -16.54 -3.12 5.97
C VAL A 199 -15.98 -2.42 7.20
N LEU A 200 -14.83 -2.88 7.70
CA LEU A 200 -14.17 -2.26 8.86
C LEU A 200 -13.74 -0.81 8.58
N SER A 201 -13.26 -0.53 7.36
CA SER A 201 -12.91 0.82 6.93
C SER A 201 -14.13 1.73 6.87
N GLY A 202 -15.27 1.24 6.38
CA GLY A 202 -16.54 1.96 6.36
C GLY A 202 -17.07 2.25 7.77
N PHE A 203 -17.05 1.25 8.65
CA PHE A 203 -17.45 1.40 10.06
C PHE A 203 -16.63 2.49 10.78
N LEU A 204 -15.30 2.41 10.69
CA LEU A 204 -14.41 3.38 11.33
C LEU A 204 -14.56 4.78 10.74
N ASN A 205 -14.83 4.86 9.43
CA ASN A 205 -15.11 6.12 8.76
C ASN A 205 -16.41 6.75 9.28
N GLY A 206 -17.49 5.98 9.38
CA GLY A 206 -18.76 6.42 9.94
C GLY A 206 -18.62 6.84 11.40
N TYR A 207 -17.97 6.02 12.23
CA TYR A 207 -17.69 6.34 13.64
C TYR A 207 -16.91 7.65 13.80
N SER A 208 -15.83 7.82 13.04
CA SER A 208 -15.01 9.04 13.09
C SER A 208 -15.80 10.28 12.67
N VAL A 209 -16.69 10.15 11.67
CA VAL A 209 -17.55 11.24 11.22
C VAL A 209 -18.58 11.59 12.29
N SER A 210 -19.18 10.60 12.96
CA SER A 210 -20.13 10.82 14.05
C SER A 210 -19.47 11.55 15.23
N CYS A 211 -18.30 11.11 15.68
CA CYS A 211 -17.56 11.82 16.73
C CYS A 211 -17.22 13.26 16.32
N GLN A 212 -16.75 13.45 15.08
CA GLN A 212 -16.46 14.79 14.56
C GLN A 212 -17.72 15.66 14.46
N TYR A 213 -18.87 15.08 14.17
CA TYR A 213 -20.15 15.77 14.12
C TYR A 213 -20.54 16.29 15.51
N ASP A 214 -20.43 15.45 16.53
CA ASP A 214 -20.76 15.79 17.92
C ASP A 214 -19.80 16.85 18.47
N GLU A 215 -18.49 16.69 18.26
CA GLU A 215 -17.47 17.65 18.71
C GLU A 215 -17.60 19.03 18.06
N ASN A 216 -18.03 19.10 16.81
CA ASN A 216 -18.14 20.36 16.05
C ASN A 216 -19.56 20.94 16.03
N ASN A 217 -20.44 20.55 16.96
CA ASN A 217 -21.82 21.03 17.05
C ASN A 217 -22.58 20.90 15.71
N GLY A 218 -22.42 19.75 15.05
CA GLY A 218 -23.08 19.42 13.79
C GLY A 218 -22.48 20.04 12.53
N LYS A 219 -21.30 20.68 12.62
CA LYS A 219 -20.61 21.30 11.48
C LYS A 219 -19.51 20.39 10.93
N ILE A 220 -19.72 19.89 9.72
CA ILE A 220 -18.68 19.17 8.95
C ILE A 220 -18.54 19.85 7.58
N SER A 221 -17.30 20.19 7.23
CA SER A 221 -16.98 20.64 5.88
C SER A 221 -16.80 19.43 4.96
N TRP A 222 -17.88 19.09 4.24
CA TRP A 222 -17.94 17.93 3.34
C TRP A 222 -17.06 18.06 2.10
N LEU A 223 -16.74 19.27 1.66
CA LEU A 223 -15.79 19.49 0.56
C LEU A 223 -14.34 19.22 0.98
N SER A 224 -13.98 19.63 2.19
CA SER A 224 -12.62 19.38 2.72
C SER A 224 -12.43 17.97 3.28
N TYR A 225 -13.52 17.23 3.48
CA TYR A 225 -13.52 15.87 3.98
C TYR A 225 -12.70 14.90 3.11
N PRO A 226 -13.02 14.68 1.81
CA PRO A 226 -12.21 13.82 0.95
C PRO A 226 -10.84 14.42 0.67
N LEU A 227 -10.74 15.75 0.56
CA LEU A 227 -9.48 16.45 0.28
C LEU A 227 -8.44 16.20 1.37
N ARG A 228 -8.84 16.24 2.66
CA ARG A 228 -7.94 15.92 3.78
C ARG A 228 -7.37 14.51 3.67
N ARG A 229 -8.19 13.53 3.28
CA ARG A 229 -7.74 12.14 3.12
C ARG A 229 -6.82 12.00 1.92
N PHE A 230 -7.14 12.64 0.80
CA PHE A 230 -6.32 12.67 -0.40
C PHE A 230 -4.93 13.24 -0.10
N ILE A 231 -4.84 14.45 0.47
CA ILE A 231 -3.56 15.09 0.80
C ILE A 231 -2.73 14.25 1.78
N LYS A 232 -3.39 13.50 2.69
CA LYS A 232 -2.69 12.63 3.65
C LYS A 232 -2.09 11.38 2.99
N MET A 233 -2.80 10.73 2.07
CA MET A 233 -2.41 9.43 1.50
C MET A 233 -1.54 9.55 0.24
N THR A 234 -1.82 10.56 -0.58
CA THR A 234 -1.20 10.75 -1.89
C THR A 234 0.33 10.90 -1.87
N PRO A 235 0.97 11.60 -0.91
CA PRO A 235 2.43 11.75 -0.90
C PRO A 235 3.16 10.41 -0.80
N THR A 236 2.69 9.50 0.05
CA THR A 236 3.26 8.15 0.17
C THR A 236 3.02 7.35 -1.10
N GLN A 237 1.82 7.43 -1.67
CA GLN A 237 1.47 6.76 -2.92
C GLN A 237 2.39 7.18 -4.07
N LEU A 238 2.71 8.47 -4.18
CA LEU A 238 3.62 9.01 -5.21
C LEU A 238 5.04 8.46 -5.08
N ILE A 239 5.57 8.35 -3.85
CA ILE A 239 6.90 7.80 -3.61
C ILE A 239 6.95 6.31 -4.02
N VAL A 240 5.95 5.54 -3.62
CA VAL A 240 5.85 4.11 -3.95
C VAL A 240 5.67 3.91 -5.45
N LEU A 241 4.79 4.69 -6.09
CA LEU A 241 4.56 4.67 -7.54
C LEU A 241 5.83 5.02 -8.32
N GLY A 242 6.54 6.08 -7.92
CA GLY A 242 7.81 6.46 -8.54
C GLY A 242 8.87 5.39 -8.40
N PHE A 243 9.03 4.82 -7.20
CA PHE A 243 9.91 3.69 -6.94
C PHE A 243 9.57 2.46 -7.79
N TYR A 244 8.30 2.05 -7.81
CA TYR A 244 7.83 0.90 -8.58
C TYR A 244 8.05 1.08 -10.09
N THR A 245 7.82 2.30 -10.58
CA THR A 245 7.93 2.63 -12.01
C THR A 245 9.38 2.67 -12.47
N THR A 246 10.30 3.18 -11.65
CA THR A 246 11.65 3.59 -12.10
C THR A 246 12.81 2.85 -11.44
N LEU A 247 12.67 2.31 -10.23
CA LEU A 247 13.78 1.71 -9.47
C LEU A 247 13.62 0.22 -9.22
N PHE A 248 12.38 -0.28 -9.11
CA PHE A 248 12.10 -1.67 -8.77
C PHE A 248 12.84 -2.66 -9.68
N SER A 249 12.92 -2.37 -10.99
CA SER A 249 13.54 -3.25 -11.98
C SER A 249 15.05 -3.45 -11.79
N TYR A 250 15.72 -2.61 -10.98
CA TYR A 250 17.17 -2.67 -10.72
C TYR A 250 17.53 -3.42 -9.43
N LEU A 251 16.56 -3.80 -8.60
CA LEU A 251 16.81 -4.39 -7.27
C LEU A 251 17.03 -5.90 -7.27
N GLY A 252 16.94 -6.54 -8.42
CA GLY A 252 17.02 -7.99 -8.52
C GLY A 252 17.32 -8.46 -9.92
N SER A 253 17.40 -9.78 -10.02
CA SER A 253 17.69 -10.52 -11.24
C SER A 253 16.96 -11.85 -11.18
N GLY A 254 16.53 -12.36 -12.33
CA GLY A 254 15.85 -13.65 -12.40
C GLY A 254 14.99 -13.80 -13.66
N PRO A 255 14.53 -15.02 -13.95
CA PRO A 255 13.76 -15.31 -15.17
C PRO A 255 12.41 -14.58 -15.21
N LEU A 256 11.81 -14.33 -14.05
CA LEU A 256 10.56 -13.57 -13.90
C LEU A 256 10.79 -12.10 -13.54
N TRP A 257 12.05 -11.70 -13.33
CA TRP A 257 12.36 -10.34 -12.93
C TRP A 257 12.15 -9.39 -14.13
N PRO A 258 11.62 -8.18 -13.92
CA PRO A 258 11.46 -7.20 -14.99
C PRO A 258 12.74 -6.95 -15.77
N ASN A 259 12.70 -7.00 -17.09
CA ASN A 259 13.82 -6.68 -17.98
C ASN A 259 13.71 -5.28 -18.61
N TYR A 260 12.64 -4.54 -18.31
CA TYR A 260 12.54 -3.12 -18.65
C TYR A 260 13.34 -2.26 -17.64
N ASP A 261 13.76 -1.08 -18.08
CA ASP A 261 14.38 -0.08 -17.21
C ASP A 261 13.30 0.68 -16.42
N THR A 262 12.36 1.30 -17.14
CA THR A 262 11.14 1.91 -16.59
C THR A 262 9.94 1.04 -16.94
N ASN A 263 9.02 0.83 -15.97
CA ASN A 263 7.79 0.07 -16.21
C ASN A 263 6.93 0.77 -17.29
N PRO A 264 6.72 0.15 -18.47
CA PRO A 264 6.06 0.81 -19.60
C PRO A 264 4.58 1.10 -19.33
N VAL A 265 3.88 0.20 -18.63
CA VAL A 265 2.45 0.38 -18.28
C VAL A 265 2.30 1.52 -17.28
N CYS A 266 3.19 1.60 -16.30
CA CYS A 266 3.21 2.72 -15.36
C CYS A 266 3.60 4.04 -16.00
N LYS A 267 4.53 4.05 -16.95
CA LYS A 267 4.89 5.28 -17.66
C LYS A 267 3.71 5.94 -18.36
N GLU A 268 2.80 5.13 -18.92
CA GLU A 268 1.59 5.62 -19.58
C GLU A 268 0.45 5.91 -18.57
N ASN A 269 0.26 5.05 -17.57
CA ASN A 269 -0.96 5.06 -16.74
C ASN A 269 -0.73 5.45 -15.26
N TRP A 270 0.42 6.00 -14.88
CA TRP A 270 0.71 6.40 -13.49
C TRP A 270 -0.34 7.38 -12.92
N ILE A 271 -0.88 8.27 -13.75
CA ILE A 271 -1.89 9.27 -13.34
C ILE A 271 -3.15 8.61 -12.76
N TRP A 272 -3.53 7.43 -13.27
CA TRP A 272 -4.70 6.70 -12.80
C TRP A 272 -4.52 6.16 -11.37
N ASN A 273 -3.29 5.81 -10.99
CA ASN A 273 -2.96 5.46 -9.60
C ASN A 273 -2.98 6.68 -8.68
N LEU A 274 -2.54 7.83 -9.18
CA LEU A 274 -2.56 9.09 -8.43
C LEU A 274 -3.99 9.56 -8.15
N LEU A 275 -4.87 9.41 -9.14
CA LEU A 275 -6.28 9.78 -9.03
C LEU A 275 -7.13 8.72 -8.30
N TYR A 276 -6.54 7.60 -7.89
CA TYR A 276 -7.26 6.47 -7.28
C TYR A 276 -8.37 5.93 -8.19
N LEU A 277 -8.09 5.81 -9.49
CA LEU A 277 -9.01 5.32 -10.53
C LEU A 277 -8.42 4.12 -11.30
N ASN A 278 -7.27 3.59 -10.88
CA ASN A 278 -6.59 2.50 -11.59
C ASN A 278 -7.45 1.24 -11.70
N ASN A 279 -8.37 0.98 -10.79
CA ASN A 279 -9.29 -0.16 -10.83
C ASN A 279 -10.33 -0.09 -11.97
N PHE A 280 -10.51 1.06 -12.63
CA PHE A 280 -11.37 1.17 -13.82
C PHE A 280 -10.65 0.84 -15.13
N LEU A 281 -9.33 0.71 -15.09
CA LEU A 281 -8.56 0.28 -16.25
C LEU A 281 -8.63 -1.24 -16.41
N PRO A 282 -8.59 -1.76 -17.66
CA PRO A 282 -8.34 -3.17 -17.91
C PRO A 282 -7.06 -3.63 -17.21
N HIS A 283 -7.02 -4.90 -16.78
CA HIS A 283 -5.97 -5.44 -15.94
C HIS A 283 -4.56 -5.37 -16.59
N GLU A 284 -4.51 -5.34 -17.93
CA GLU A 284 -3.29 -5.20 -18.73
C GLU A 284 -2.74 -3.75 -18.76
N GLN A 285 -3.56 -2.77 -18.37
CA GLN A 285 -3.20 -1.34 -18.33
C GLN A 285 -3.03 -0.81 -16.90
N GLN A 286 -3.28 -1.65 -15.89
CA GLN A 286 -3.14 -1.29 -14.50
C GLN A 286 -1.67 -1.22 -14.08
N CYS A 287 -1.19 0.01 -13.86
CA CYS A 287 0.04 0.22 -13.12
C CYS A 287 -0.19 -0.16 -11.65
N MET A 288 0.63 -1.04 -11.07
CA MET A 288 0.46 -1.59 -9.70
C MET A 288 -0.95 -2.15 -9.42
N VAL A 289 -1.25 -3.33 -9.98
CA VAL A 289 -2.51 -4.04 -9.77
C VAL A 289 -2.92 -4.08 -8.30
N ILE A 290 -2.00 -4.45 -7.39
CA ILE A 290 -2.25 -4.62 -5.94
C ILE A 290 -2.88 -3.36 -5.29
N ASN A 291 -2.68 -2.17 -5.85
CA ASN A 291 -3.22 -0.93 -5.31
C ASN A 291 -4.72 -0.69 -5.59
N TRP A 292 -5.39 -1.62 -6.28
CA TRP A 292 -6.83 -1.53 -6.55
C TRP A 292 -7.66 -1.34 -5.27
N ASN A 293 -7.25 -1.98 -4.16
CA ASN A 293 -7.94 -1.87 -2.88
C ASN A 293 -7.90 -0.45 -2.30
N LEU A 294 -6.78 0.25 -2.45
CA LEU A 294 -6.60 1.63 -2.00
C LEU A 294 -7.45 2.59 -2.83
N ALA A 295 -7.58 2.33 -4.14
CA ALA A 295 -8.48 3.07 -5.01
C ALA A 295 -9.95 2.94 -4.55
N CYS A 296 -10.41 1.72 -4.32
CA CYS A 296 -11.75 1.45 -3.79
C CYS A 296 -12.01 2.19 -2.47
N ILE A 297 -11.06 2.17 -1.53
CA ILE A 297 -11.20 2.87 -0.24
C ILE A 297 -11.36 4.37 -0.42
N MET A 298 -10.59 4.99 -1.34
CA MET A 298 -10.72 6.43 -1.61
C MET A 298 -12.08 6.75 -2.25
N GLN A 299 -12.49 5.95 -3.25
CA GLN A 299 -13.78 6.11 -3.94
C GLN A 299 -14.95 5.98 -2.97
N MET A 300 -14.96 4.94 -2.14
CA MET A 300 -15.99 4.74 -1.11
C MET A 300 -15.98 5.89 -0.08
N HIS A 301 -14.81 6.42 0.29
CA HIS A 301 -14.72 7.58 1.17
C HIS A 301 -15.29 8.85 0.53
N ILE A 302 -15.04 9.09 -0.76
CA ILE A 302 -15.62 10.22 -1.50
C ILE A 302 -17.14 10.10 -1.59
N ILE A 303 -17.66 8.89 -1.81
CA ILE A 303 -19.11 8.63 -1.91
C ILE A 303 -19.78 8.61 -0.52
N SER A 304 -19.05 8.28 0.54
CA SER A 304 -19.62 8.10 1.88
C SER A 304 -20.50 9.24 2.43
N PRO A 305 -20.26 10.55 2.14
CA PRO A 305 -21.16 11.63 2.56
C PRO A 305 -22.60 11.46 2.06
N LEU A 306 -22.79 10.85 0.89
CA LEU A 306 -24.11 10.56 0.31
C LEU A 306 -24.97 9.71 1.26
N PHE A 307 -24.33 8.81 2.02
CA PHE A 307 -24.98 7.94 3.00
C PHE A 307 -24.95 8.53 4.41
N LEU A 308 -23.81 9.11 4.81
CA LEU A 308 -23.61 9.61 6.17
C LEU A 308 -24.45 10.87 6.47
N ILE A 309 -24.59 11.80 5.53
CA ILE A 309 -25.37 13.03 5.75
C ILE A 309 -26.85 12.72 6.02
N PRO A 310 -27.55 11.92 5.18
CA PRO A 310 -28.93 11.53 5.47
C PRO A 310 -29.04 10.70 6.75
N LEU A 311 -28.09 9.79 7.02
CA LEU A 311 -28.14 8.96 8.22
C LEU A 311 -28.10 9.80 9.51
N ILE A 312 -27.25 10.83 9.56
CA ILE A 312 -27.13 11.72 10.72
C ILE A 312 -28.33 12.67 10.86
N ARG A 313 -28.82 13.25 9.75
CA ARG A 313 -29.88 14.28 9.80
C ARG A 313 -31.29 13.73 9.74
N ARG A 314 -31.52 12.65 9.01
CA ARG A 314 -32.83 12.05 8.71
C ARG A 314 -32.67 10.52 8.64
N PRO A 315 -32.56 9.83 9.78
CA PRO A 315 -32.15 8.42 9.83
C PRO A 315 -33.03 7.50 8.98
N LYS A 316 -34.34 7.76 8.88
CA LYS A 316 -35.24 7.01 7.99
C LYS A 316 -34.77 7.02 6.53
N ILE A 317 -34.40 8.19 6.00
CA ILE A 317 -33.89 8.33 4.63
C ILE A 317 -32.53 7.64 4.49
N GLY A 318 -31.65 7.82 5.48
CA GLY A 318 -30.34 7.16 5.49
C GLY A 318 -30.42 5.63 5.47
N TYR A 319 -31.28 5.05 6.30
CA TYR A 319 -31.52 3.60 6.32
C TYR A 319 -32.10 3.12 4.99
N THR A 320 -33.13 3.78 4.47
CA THR A 320 -33.72 3.42 3.16
C THR A 320 -32.68 3.46 2.04
N LEU A 321 -31.89 4.54 1.96
CA LEU A 321 -30.84 4.69 0.95
C LEU A 321 -29.78 3.59 1.06
N THR A 322 -29.37 3.25 2.27
CA THR A 322 -28.37 2.20 2.53
C THR A 322 -28.91 0.82 2.16
N ILE A 323 -30.16 0.50 2.52
CA ILE A 323 -30.81 -0.78 2.18
C ILE A 323 -30.93 -0.91 0.66
N ILE A 324 -31.38 0.14 -0.03
CA ILE A 324 -31.49 0.13 -1.49
C ILE A 324 -30.11 -0.10 -2.13
N ALA A 325 -29.07 0.56 -1.64
CA ALA A 325 -27.71 0.39 -2.16
C ALA A 325 -27.15 -1.03 -1.93
N ILE A 326 -27.45 -1.65 -0.79
CA ILE A 326 -27.06 -3.05 -0.52
C ILE A 326 -27.79 -3.98 -1.47
N LEU A 327 -29.12 -3.83 -1.61
CA LEU A 327 -29.92 -4.67 -2.50
C LEU A 327 -29.50 -4.51 -3.96
N SER A 328 -29.23 -3.28 -4.42
CA SER A 328 -28.77 -3.03 -5.78
C SER A 328 -27.38 -3.60 -6.02
N SER A 329 -26.47 -3.51 -5.04
CA SER A 329 -25.14 -4.11 -5.13
C SER A 329 -25.22 -5.65 -5.18
N CYS A 330 -26.04 -6.27 -4.35
CA CYS A 330 -26.25 -7.72 -4.37
C CYS A 330 -26.83 -8.19 -5.71
N LEU A 331 -27.83 -7.47 -6.22
CA LEU A 331 -28.44 -7.77 -7.51
C LEU A 331 -27.44 -7.60 -8.67
N ALA A 332 -26.67 -6.51 -8.69
CA ALA A 332 -25.66 -6.28 -9.70
C ALA A 332 -24.59 -7.39 -9.69
N SER A 333 -24.08 -7.76 -8.52
CA SER A 333 -23.12 -8.87 -8.40
C SER A 333 -23.72 -10.18 -8.90
N PHE A 334 -24.97 -10.50 -8.53
CA PHE A 334 -25.65 -11.70 -8.99
C PHE A 334 -25.78 -11.75 -10.52
N VAL A 335 -26.23 -10.65 -11.14
CA VAL A 335 -26.36 -10.55 -12.61
C VAL A 335 -25.00 -10.69 -13.29
N LEU A 336 -23.96 -10.02 -12.79
CA LEU A 336 -22.61 -10.09 -13.35
C LEU A 336 -22.02 -11.50 -13.26
N ILE A 337 -22.28 -12.22 -12.15
CA ILE A 337 -21.82 -13.60 -11.96
C ILE A 337 -22.45 -14.53 -13.01
N ILE A 338 -23.75 -14.40 -13.26
CA ILE A 338 -24.46 -15.22 -14.25
C ILE A 338 -24.00 -14.87 -15.66
N GLN A 339 -23.97 -13.57 -16.01
CA GLN A 339 -23.63 -13.14 -17.37
C GLN A 339 -22.21 -13.54 -17.78
N ASN A 340 -21.26 -13.48 -16.85
CA ASN A 340 -19.85 -13.80 -17.12
C ASN A 340 -19.48 -15.26 -16.76
N ASN A 341 -20.46 -16.10 -16.40
CA ASN A 341 -20.25 -17.49 -15.97
C ASN A 341 -19.10 -17.62 -14.94
N LEU A 342 -18.98 -16.66 -14.02
CA LEU A 342 -17.82 -16.55 -13.13
C LEU A 342 -17.68 -17.78 -12.22
N ILE A 343 -18.79 -18.42 -11.83
CA ILE A 343 -18.78 -19.66 -11.05
C ILE A 343 -18.10 -20.79 -11.81
N ASN A 344 -18.35 -20.91 -13.12
CA ASN A 344 -17.76 -21.96 -13.95
C ASN A 344 -16.29 -21.65 -14.27
N ASN A 345 -15.94 -20.38 -14.46
CA ASN A 345 -14.55 -19.95 -14.69
C ASN A 345 -13.68 -20.09 -13.43
N ILE A 346 -14.22 -19.78 -12.24
CA ILE A 346 -13.55 -20.05 -10.97
C ILE A 346 -13.40 -21.56 -10.76
N LYS A 347 -14.44 -22.34 -11.06
CA LYS A 347 -14.33 -23.81 -11.05
C LYS A 347 -13.22 -24.28 -11.98
N LEU A 348 -13.15 -23.82 -13.23
CA LEU A 348 -12.08 -24.20 -14.18
C LEU A 348 -10.66 -23.86 -13.68
N VAL A 349 -10.46 -22.69 -13.07
CA VAL A 349 -9.16 -22.30 -12.47
C VAL A 349 -8.81 -23.19 -11.26
N VAL A 350 -9.83 -23.66 -10.52
CA VAL A 350 -9.68 -24.48 -9.31
C VAL A 350 -9.66 -25.99 -9.59
N THR A 351 -10.33 -26.47 -10.64
CA THR A 351 -10.44 -27.89 -11.02
C THR A 351 -9.25 -28.39 -11.84
N ASP A 352 -8.35 -27.49 -12.24
CA ASP A 352 -6.99 -27.87 -12.66
C ASP A 352 -6.12 -28.35 -11.46
N SER A 353 -6.69 -28.43 -10.25
CA SER A 353 -6.18 -29.14 -9.08
C SER A 353 -7.02 -30.40 -8.82
N PRO A 354 -6.47 -31.62 -8.98
CA PRO A 354 -7.23 -32.86 -8.80
C PRO A 354 -7.72 -33.06 -7.36
N ALA A 355 -7.05 -32.48 -6.36
CA ALA A 355 -7.40 -32.61 -4.95
C ALA A 355 -8.73 -31.93 -4.55
N LEU A 356 -9.17 -30.92 -5.29
CA LEU A 356 -10.38 -30.16 -4.95
C LEU A 356 -11.66 -30.69 -5.62
N VAL A 357 -11.51 -31.45 -6.70
CA VAL A 357 -12.60 -32.25 -7.29
C VAL A 357 -13.08 -33.30 -6.28
N GLU A 358 -12.16 -33.89 -5.53
CA GLU A 358 -12.46 -34.90 -4.51
C GLU A 358 -13.19 -34.30 -3.29
N LEU A 359 -12.79 -33.10 -2.84
CA LEU A 359 -13.47 -32.34 -1.78
C LEU A 359 -14.87 -31.84 -2.20
N LEU A 360 -15.05 -31.37 -3.43
CA LEU A 360 -16.36 -30.95 -3.94
C LEU A 360 -17.30 -32.14 -4.16
N ASN A 361 -16.78 -33.30 -4.57
CA ASN A 361 -17.57 -34.53 -4.64
C ASN A 361 -17.97 -35.04 -3.25
N HIS A 362 -17.14 -34.83 -2.23
CA HIS A 362 -17.50 -35.16 -0.85
C HIS A 362 -18.49 -34.19 -0.21
N CYS A 363 -18.45 -32.90 -0.58
CA CYS A 363 -19.44 -31.90 -0.14
C CYS A 363 -20.72 -31.86 -1.00
N GLY A 364 -20.74 -32.54 -2.15
CA GLY A 364 -21.84 -32.57 -3.11
C GLY A 364 -23.09 -33.37 -2.70
N HIS A 365 -23.15 -33.90 -1.48
CA HIS A 365 -24.34 -34.58 -0.94
C HIS A 365 -25.36 -33.66 -0.25
N ILE A 366 -25.20 -32.34 -0.36
CA ILE A 366 -26.28 -31.40 0.00
C ILE A 366 -26.93 -30.89 -1.28
N SER A 367 -27.95 -31.63 -1.68
CA SER A 367 -28.89 -31.28 -2.74
C SER A 367 -29.51 -29.90 -2.50
N ILE A 368 -29.54 -29.06 -3.54
CA ILE A 368 -30.63 -28.10 -3.76
C ILE A 368 -31.72 -28.83 -4.54
#